data_AF-A0A5E4KXR8-F1
#
_entry.id   AF-A0A5E4KXR8-F1
#
_cell.length_a   1.000
_cell.length_b   1.000
_cell.length_c   1.000
_cell.angle_alpha   90.00
_cell.angle_beta   90.00
_cell.angle_gamma   90.00
#
_symmetry.space_group_name_H-M   'P 1'
#
loop_
_entity.id
_entity.type
_entity.pdbx_description
1 polymer ?
#
loop_
_entity_poly.entity_id
_entity_poly.type
_entity_poly.pdbx_seq_one_letter_code
_entity_poly.pdbx_strand_id
1 'polypeptide(L)'
;MWFGGDTDMLVPEFAFEVEHTIDVTKGLGRLLDLHRSGQRTRLFVILPIDKMGKFDKEVGRSLFRDIKGICRARTYEPLIKLYVLAKEHNLQRSEFFGE
;
A
#
# COMPACT_ATOMS: atom_id res chain seq x y z
N MET A 1 2.20 -16.40 -12.57
CA MET A 1 2.84 -15.19 -12.00
C MET A 1 2.13 -14.00 -12.62
N TRP A 2 1.61 -13.04 -11.84
CA TRP A 2 0.71 -11.97 -12.34
C TRP A 2 1.40 -10.91 -13.23
N PHE A 3 2.69 -11.06 -13.48
CA PHE A 3 3.46 -10.25 -14.41
C PHE A 3 4.31 -11.20 -15.25
N GLY A 4 3.82 -11.58 -16.43
CA GLY A 4 4.56 -12.33 -17.43
C GLY A 4 4.68 -11.47 -18.69
N GLY A 5 5.87 -10.94 -18.96
CA GLY A 5 6.18 -10.07 -20.09
C GLY A 5 7.30 -9.09 -19.75
N ASP A 6 7.83 -8.38 -20.76
CA ASP A 6 8.72 -7.22 -20.59
C ASP A 6 7.97 -6.14 -19.78
N THR A 7 8.15 -6.21 -18.46
CA THR A 7 7.34 -5.50 -17.46
C THR A 7 8.16 -4.48 -16.69
N ASP A 8 9.41 -4.24 -17.09
CA ASP A 8 10.27 -3.20 -16.51
C ASP A 8 9.61 -1.81 -16.56
N MET A 9 8.73 -1.56 -17.54
CA MET A 9 7.92 -0.33 -17.64
C MET A 9 6.56 -0.37 -16.92
N LEU A 10 6.14 -1.51 -16.38
CA LEU A 10 4.81 -1.73 -15.79
C LEU A 10 4.85 -2.04 -14.28
N VAL A 11 6.01 -1.91 -13.64
CA VAL A 11 6.12 -2.12 -12.20
C VAL A 11 5.36 -1.00 -11.47
N PRO A 12 4.36 -1.32 -10.63
CA PRO A 12 3.61 -0.30 -9.92
C PRO A 12 4.52 0.45 -8.94
N GLU A 13 4.45 1.78 -8.93
CA GLU A 13 5.20 2.63 -7.99
C GLU A 13 4.76 2.39 -6.53
N PHE A 14 3.50 2.00 -6.33
CA PHE A 14 2.89 1.78 -5.02
C PHE A 14 2.17 0.43 -4.94
N ALA A 15 2.30 -0.24 -3.80
CA ALA A 15 1.50 -1.41 -3.45
C ALA A 15 1.04 -1.27 -2.00
N PHE A 16 -0.23 -1.52 -1.75
CA PHE A 16 -0.79 -1.42 -0.42
C PHE A 16 -1.76 -2.55 -0.13
N GLU A 17 -1.77 -2.96 1.13
CA GLU A 17 -2.71 -3.91 1.70
C GLU A 17 -3.73 -3.17 2.55
N VAL A 18 -5.02 -3.49 2.41
CA VAL A 18 -6.08 -2.92 3.25
C VAL A 18 -6.50 -3.96 4.29
N GLU A 19 -6.11 -3.70 5.53
CA GLU A 19 -6.21 -4.61 6.66
C GLU A 19 -7.47 -4.35 7.51
N HIS A 20 -8.64 -4.60 6.92
CA HIS A 20 -9.90 -4.57 7.67
C HIS A 20 -10.15 -5.90 8.41
N THR A 21 -9.86 -7.02 7.73
CA THR A 21 -10.28 -8.37 8.13
C THR A 21 -9.19 -9.44 8.04
N ILE A 22 -8.02 -9.12 7.48
CA ILE A 22 -6.92 -10.08 7.30
C ILE A 22 -6.01 -10.00 8.55
N ASP A 23 -5.08 -10.94 8.67
CA ASP A 23 -4.04 -10.87 9.68
C ASP A 23 -2.86 -10.07 9.12
N VAL A 24 -2.49 -8.95 9.78
CA VAL A 24 -1.40 -8.05 9.37
C VAL A 24 -0.11 -8.81 9.01
N THR A 25 0.17 -9.92 9.69
CA THR A 25 1.30 -10.81 9.37
C THR A 25 1.23 -11.39 7.95
N LYS A 26 0.04 -11.81 7.49
CA LYS A 26 -0.18 -12.32 6.12
C LYS A 26 -0.03 -11.20 5.09
N GLY A 27 -0.52 -10.00 5.38
CA GLY A 27 -0.31 -8.83 4.53
C GLY A 27 1.17 -8.50 4.35
N LEU A 28 1.91 -8.44 5.46
CA LEU A 28 3.37 -8.25 5.43
C LEU A 28 4.10 -9.37 4.66
N GLY A 29 3.62 -10.62 4.72
CA GLY A 29 4.15 -11.73 3.93
C GLY A 29 4.06 -11.46 2.42
N ARG A 30 2.90 -11.01 1.93
CA ARG A 30 2.71 -10.68 0.51
C ARG A 30 3.60 -9.51 0.06
N LEU A 31 3.73 -8.49 0.92
CA LEU A 31 4.62 -7.34 0.65
C LEU A 31 6.10 -7.74 0.65
N LEU A 32 6.49 -8.69 1.49
CA LEU A 32 7.85 -9.27 1.48
C LEU A 32 8.11 -10.06 0.20
N ASP A 33 7.16 -10.86 -0.26
CA ASP A 33 7.28 -11.62 -1.50
C ASP A 33 7.40 -10.67 -2.71
N LEU A 34 6.64 -9.57 -2.72
CA LEU A 34 6.74 -8.51 -3.73
C LEU A 34 8.13 -7.85 -3.72
N HIS A 35 8.66 -7.52 -2.54
CA HIS A 35 10.00 -6.97 -2.41
C HIS A 35 11.06 -7.95 -2.94
N ARG A 36 10.92 -9.24 -2.60
CA ARG A 36 11.85 -10.30 -3.02
C ARG A 36 11.79 -10.61 -4.52
N SER A 37 10.70 -10.27 -5.21
CA SER A 37 10.62 -10.40 -6.67
C SER A 37 11.43 -9.32 -7.41
N GLY A 38 12.17 -8.46 -6.70
CA GLY A 38 13.02 -7.41 -7.29
C GLY A 38 12.26 -6.12 -7.62
N GLN A 39 10.96 -6.04 -7.34
CA GLN A 39 10.16 -4.86 -7.61
C GLN A 39 10.45 -3.75 -6.59
N ARG A 40 10.81 -2.55 -7.09
CA ARG A 40 11.10 -1.37 -6.26
C ARG A 40 9.84 -0.57 -5.92
N THR A 41 8.81 -1.27 -5.46
CA THR A 41 7.52 -0.68 -5.11
C THR A 41 7.52 -0.13 -3.69
N ARG A 42 6.89 1.03 -3.47
CA ARG A 42 6.68 1.56 -2.13
C ARG A 42 5.54 0.80 -1.45
N LEU A 43 5.81 0.26 -0.26
CA LEU A 43 4.93 -0.69 0.42
C LEU A 43 4.15 0.01 1.54
N PHE A 44 2.83 -0.22 1.59
CA PHE A 44 1.97 0.31 2.63
C PHE A 44 1.02 -0.74 3.19
N VAL A 45 0.65 -0.58 4.45
CA VAL A 45 -0.52 -1.25 5.05
C VAL A 45 -1.47 -0.16 5.53
N ILE A 46 -2.73 -0.25 5.09
CA ILE A 46 -3.84 0.61 5.53
C ILE A 46 -4.61 -0.18 6.59
N LEU A 47 -4.71 0.31 7.83
CA LEU A 47 -5.36 -0.43 8.91
C LEU A 47 -6.13 0.48 9.89
N PRO A 48 -7.04 -0.09 10.71
CA PRO A 48 -7.62 0.61 11.86
C PRO A 48 -6.55 1.15 12.82
N ILE A 49 -6.84 2.28 13.48
CA ILE A 49 -5.89 2.94 14.38
C ILE A 49 -5.48 2.06 15.57
N ASP A 50 -6.41 1.26 16.10
CA ASP A 50 -6.20 0.30 17.18
C ASP A 50 -5.31 -0.88 16.79
N LYS A 51 -5.13 -1.15 15.49
CA LYS A 51 -4.23 -2.18 14.97
C LYS A 51 -2.80 -1.70 14.72
N MET A 52 -2.49 -0.40 14.90
CA MET A 52 -1.14 0.15 14.66
C MET A 52 -0.06 -0.55 15.48
N GLY A 53 -0.32 -0.79 16.77
CA GLY A 53 0.63 -1.51 17.62
C GLY A 53 0.86 -2.97 17.19
N LYS A 54 -0.16 -3.62 16.59
CA LYS A 54 0.01 -4.94 15.99
C LYS A 54 0.94 -4.87 14.78
N PHE A 55 0.76 -3.89 13.90
CA PHE A 55 1.67 -3.68 12.77
C PHE A 55 3.12 -3.48 13.24
N ASP A 56 3.36 -2.58 14.19
CA ASP A 56 4.72 -2.28 14.69
C ASP A 56 5.40 -3.52 15.25
N LYS A 57 4.65 -4.35 15.99
CA LYS A 57 5.13 -5.62 16.52
C LYS A 57 5.46 -6.61 15.40
N GLU A 58 4.57 -6.76 14.42
CA GLU A 58 4.74 -7.74 13.35
C GLU A 58 5.89 -7.35 12.42
N VAL A 59 5.94 -6.11 11.93
CA VAL A 59 7.02 -5.64 11.03
C VAL A 59 8.39 -5.65 11.72
N GLY A 60 8.42 -5.61 13.05
CA GLY A 60 9.64 -5.73 13.86
C GLY A 60 10.25 -7.14 13.90
N ARG A 61 9.50 -8.19 13.51
CA ARG A 61 9.99 -9.58 13.53
C ARG A 61 11.12 -9.78 12.53
N SER A 62 12.02 -10.71 12.84
CA SER A 62 13.19 -11.04 12.00
C SER A 62 12.82 -11.40 10.56
N LEU A 63 11.67 -12.04 10.36
CA LEU A 63 11.13 -12.41 9.04
C LEU A 63 10.96 -11.20 8.10
N PHE A 64 10.62 -10.02 8.63
CA PHE A 64 10.30 -8.83 7.84
C PHE A 64 11.40 -7.78 7.85
N ARG A 65 12.64 -8.15 8.24
CA ARG A 65 13.77 -7.22 8.36
C ARG A 65 14.00 -6.40 7.08
N ASP A 66 13.88 -7.02 5.92
CA ASP A 66 14.15 -6.40 4.62
C ASP A 66 13.13 -5.30 4.28
N ILE A 67 11.88 -5.47 4.70
CA ILE A 67 10.81 -4.50 4.42
C ILE A 67 10.56 -3.52 5.57
N LYS A 68 11.13 -3.74 6.76
CA LYS A 68 10.87 -2.91 7.96
C LYS A 68 11.17 -1.42 7.76
N GLY A 69 12.21 -1.08 7.02
CA GLY A 69 12.59 0.31 6.76
C GLY A 69 11.75 1.02 5.68
N ILE A 70 11.07 0.24 4.83
CA ILE A 70 10.40 0.74 3.63
C ILE A 70 8.87 0.60 3.68
N CYS A 71 8.35 -0.37 4.43
CA CYS A 71 6.92 -0.59 4.58
C CYS A 71 6.32 0.37 5.61
N ARG A 72 5.29 1.13 5.22
CA ARG A 72 4.67 2.15 6.07
C ARG A 72 3.23 1.78 6.43
N ALA A 73 2.87 1.96 7.69
CA ALA A 73 1.48 1.92 8.11
C ALA A 73 0.79 3.28 7.90
N ARG A 74 -0.48 3.23 7.52
CA ARG A 74 -1.40 4.37 7.41
C ARG A 74 -2.77 3.96 7.94
N THR A 75 -3.50 4.92 8.49
CA THR A 75 -4.90 4.70 8.88
C THR A 75 -5.84 5.01 7.71
N TYR A 76 -7.11 4.63 7.86
CA TYR A 76 -8.13 4.91 6.83
C TYR A 76 -8.36 6.40 6.59
N GLU A 77 -8.28 7.23 7.64
CA GLU A 77 -8.66 8.63 7.53
C GLU A 77 -7.83 9.40 6.48
N PRO A 78 -6.47 9.31 6.44
CA PRO A 78 -5.69 9.88 5.34
C PRO A 78 -6.08 9.37 3.95
N LEU A 79 -6.39 8.08 3.81
CA LEU A 79 -6.79 7.49 2.52
C LEU A 79 -8.14 8.03 2.05
N ILE A 80 -9.11 8.12 2.96
CA ILE A 80 -10.44 8.67 2.67
C ILE A 80 -10.30 10.14 2.26
N LYS A 81 -9.50 10.94 2.97
CA LYS A 81 -9.24 12.34 2.60
C LYS A 81 -8.64 12.46 1.21
N LEU A 82 -7.65 11.62 0.88
CA LEU A 82 -7.04 11.59 -0.45
C LEU A 82 -8.09 11.28 -1.54
N TYR A 83 -8.93 10.28 -1.32
CA TYR A 83 -10.00 9.91 -2.26
C TYR A 83 -11.01 11.05 -2.46
N VAL A 84 -11.49 11.66 -1.39
CA VAL A 84 -12.46 12.75 -1.45
C VAL A 84 -11.88 13.95 -2.21
N LEU A 85 -10.62 14.32 -1.93
CA LEU A 85 -9.95 15.41 -2.66
C LEU A 85 -9.76 15.08 -4.14
N ALA A 86 -9.37 13.86 -4.48
CA ALA A 86 -9.22 13.43 -5.86
C ALA A 86 -10.56 13.45 -6.62
N LYS A 87 -11.65 13.06 -5.96
CA LYS A 87 -13.01 13.13 -6.51
C LYS A 87 -13.39 14.57 -6.82
N GLU A 88 -13.18 15.49 -5.86
CA GLU A 88 -13.49 16.91 -6.04
C GLU A 88 -12.67 17.53 -7.18
N HIS A 89 -11.36 17.28 -7.21
CA HIS A 89 -10.50 17.72 -8.31
C HIS A 89 -11.01 17.21 -9.67
N ASN A 90 -11.46 15.95 -9.75
CA ASN A 90 -11.95 15.40 -11.01
C ASN A 90 -13.23 16.11 -11.48
N LEU A 91 -14.16 16.42 -10.57
CA LEU A 91 -15.37 17.18 -10.88
C LEU A 91 -15.03 18.58 -11.42
N GLN A 92 -14.19 19.34 -10.70
CA GLN A 92 -13.76 20.67 -11.11
C GLN A 92 -13.01 20.66 -12.45
N ARG A 93 -12.19 19.62 -12.68
CA ARG A 93 -11.46 19.44 -13.93
C ARG A 93 -12.43 19.22 -15.09
N SER A 94 -13.42 18.35 -14.95
CA SER A 94 -14.46 18.11 -15.96
C SER A 94 -15.23 19.40 -16.27
N GLU A 95 -15.65 20.15 -15.26
CA GLU A 95 -16.34 21.43 -15.44
C GLU A 95 -15.48 22.48 -16.17
N PHE A 96 -14.19 22.55 -15.84
CA PHE A 96 -13.26 23.50 -16.46
C PHE A 96 -12.99 23.20 -17.93
N PHE A 97 -12.82 21.92 -18.29
CA PHE A 97 -12.53 21.51 -19.66
C PHE A 97 -13.78 21.19 -20.50
N GLY A 98 -14.96 21.13 -19.89
CA GLY A 98 -16.23 20.84 -20.56
C GLY A 98 -16.41 19.36 -20.95
N GLU A 99 -15.85 18.43 -20.16
CA GLU A 99 -15.95 16.97 -20.34
C GLU A 99 -17.03 16.32 -19.45
#